data_AF-A0A960XM96-F1
#
_entry.id   AF-A0A960XM96-F1
#
_cell.length_a   1.000
_cell.length_b   1.000
_cell.length_c   1.000
_cell.angle_alpha   90.00
_cell.angle_beta   90.00
_cell.angle_gamma   90.00
#
_symmetry.space_group_name_H-M   'P 1'
#
loop_
_entity.id
_entity.type
_entity.pdbx_description
1 polymer ?
#
loop_
_entity_poly.entity_id
_entity_poly.type
_entity_poly.pdbx_seq_one_letter_code
_entity_poly.pdbx_strand_id
1 'polypeptide(L)'
;YTMSISGHTHWQAHFHLGPEAGWRGAQPHHHVVNVTVCGSWWSGEPDENGIPHTTMADGAPNGYSVITFDGQSAVVDFKAARRPADYQMNVYAPEVVSAEATGSAEVYVNVFGGSDRSTVEMCLSEDGEWTRLEKVLEEDPYYVEVKRREAASKDLKGRPLTNAKASHHLWKGRLPDGIPVGEHRIRVRSEDQYGRVFHGSRIIRVEGKAP
;
A
#
# COMPACT_ATOMS: atom_id res chain seq x y z
N TYR A 1 -17.50 18.40 -11.62
CA TYR A 1 -16.74 17.63 -10.63
C TYR A 1 -16.85 18.32 -9.28
N THR A 2 -17.07 17.59 -8.20
CA THR A 2 -17.07 18.14 -6.83
C THR A 2 -16.13 17.29 -5.98
N MET A 3 -15.36 17.96 -5.12
CA MET A 3 -14.38 17.31 -4.26
C MET A 3 -14.41 17.92 -2.87
N SER A 4 -14.16 17.11 -1.86
CA SER A 4 -13.87 17.57 -0.49
C SER A 4 -12.68 16.80 0.09
N ILE A 5 -12.04 17.40 1.09
CA ILE A 5 -10.82 16.87 1.69
C ILE A 5 -10.99 16.89 3.20
N SER A 6 -10.66 15.78 3.87
CA SER A 6 -10.56 15.69 5.32
C SER A 6 -9.15 15.27 5.73
N GLY A 7 -8.82 15.47 7.01
CA GLY A 7 -7.58 15.01 7.62
C GLY A 7 -7.86 14.35 8.97
N HIS A 8 -7.00 14.58 9.96
CA HIS A 8 -7.16 14.15 11.36
C HIS A 8 -7.05 12.64 11.64
N THR A 9 -7.27 11.76 10.67
CA THR A 9 -7.45 10.33 10.95
C THR A 9 -6.19 9.47 10.93
N HIS A 10 -5.08 9.98 10.37
CA HIS A 10 -3.79 9.27 10.26
C HIS A 10 -3.87 7.96 9.44
N TRP A 11 -4.73 7.98 8.43
CA TRP A 11 -4.81 7.06 7.31
C TRP A 11 -5.32 7.86 6.10
N GLN A 12 -5.19 7.31 4.89
CA GLN A 12 -5.60 7.95 3.64
C GLN A 12 -6.54 7.06 2.82
N ALA A 13 -7.45 7.71 2.07
CA ALA A 13 -8.34 7.03 1.16
C ALA A 13 -8.99 7.97 0.15
N HIS A 14 -9.49 7.37 -0.92
CA HIS A 14 -10.37 8.00 -1.89
C HIS A 14 -11.76 7.35 -1.80
N PHE A 15 -12.78 8.18 -1.65
CA PHE A 15 -14.18 7.77 -1.69
C PHE A 15 -14.91 8.46 -2.83
N HIS A 16 -15.68 7.69 -3.59
CA HIS A 16 -16.55 8.18 -4.65
C HIS A 16 -18.01 8.03 -4.19
N LEU A 17 -18.53 9.05 -3.50
CA LEU A 17 -19.81 9.00 -2.80
C LEU A 17 -20.99 9.21 -3.77
N GLY A 18 -21.88 8.22 -3.87
CA GLY A 18 -23.10 8.27 -4.65
C GLY A 18 -24.37 8.50 -3.82
N PRO A 19 -25.56 8.29 -4.41
CA PRO A 19 -26.86 8.44 -3.75
C PRO A 19 -27.00 7.64 -2.44
N GLU A 20 -26.36 6.48 -2.35
CA GLU A 20 -26.29 5.62 -1.16
C GLU A 20 -25.63 6.30 0.05
N ALA A 21 -24.72 7.26 -0.20
CA ALA A 21 -24.09 8.09 0.82
C ALA A 21 -24.84 9.43 1.04
N GLY A 22 -26.02 9.59 0.44
CA GLY A 22 -26.83 10.81 0.50
C GLY A 22 -26.43 11.90 -0.51
N TRP A 23 -25.49 11.61 -1.42
CA TRP A 23 -25.08 12.57 -2.44
C TRP A 23 -26.12 12.68 -3.57
N ARG A 24 -26.54 13.91 -3.90
CA ARG A 24 -27.60 14.17 -4.90
C ARG A 24 -27.08 14.67 -6.25
N GLY A 25 -25.76 14.77 -6.43
CA GLY A 25 -25.16 15.22 -7.68
C GLY A 25 -25.16 14.13 -8.75
N ALA A 26 -25.14 14.53 -10.02
CA ALA A 26 -25.20 13.62 -11.16
C ALA A 26 -23.98 12.69 -11.29
N GLN A 27 -22.82 13.11 -10.77
CA GLN A 27 -21.59 12.32 -10.73
C GLN A 27 -21.19 12.08 -9.27
N PRO A 28 -20.56 10.94 -8.93
CA PRO A 28 -20.10 10.68 -7.57
C PRO A 28 -19.23 11.82 -7.02
N HIS A 29 -19.45 12.19 -5.76
CA HIS A 29 -18.63 13.18 -5.07
C HIS A 29 -17.30 12.55 -4.64
N HIS A 30 -16.19 13.17 -5.01
CA HIS A 30 -14.86 12.67 -4.64
C HIS A 30 -14.46 13.21 -3.26
N HIS A 31 -14.49 12.36 -2.23
CA HIS A 31 -13.98 12.71 -0.90
C HIS A 31 -12.60 12.08 -0.69
N VAL A 32 -11.60 12.90 -0.39
CA VAL A 32 -10.24 12.44 -0.08
C VAL A 32 -10.00 12.57 1.41
N VAL A 33 -9.67 11.45 2.05
CA VAL A 33 -9.04 11.45 3.38
C VAL A 33 -7.55 11.61 3.15
N ASN A 34 -7.03 12.79 3.49
CA ASN A 34 -5.68 13.20 3.14
C ASN A 34 -4.65 12.55 4.06
N VAL A 35 -3.52 12.19 3.45
CA VAL A 35 -2.31 11.76 4.17
C VAL A 35 -1.86 12.76 5.24
N THR A 36 -1.13 12.26 6.25
CA THR A 36 -0.58 13.08 7.33
C THR A 36 0.94 13.20 7.23
N VAL A 37 1.45 14.44 7.33
CA VAL A 37 2.90 14.72 7.30
C VAL A 37 3.63 14.08 8.48
N CYS A 38 3.00 14.14 9.66
CA CYS A 38 3.54 13.53 10.87
C CYS A 38 3.26 12.03 10.95
N GLY A 39 2.71 11.40 9.91
CA GLY A 39 2.52 9.96 9.87
C GLY A 39 1.72 9.46 11.07
N SER A 40 2.23 8.47 11.79
CA SER A 40 1.74 8.08 13.13
C SER A 40 2.28 9.00 14.24
N TRP A 41 1.96 10.29 14.22
CA TRP A 41 2.38 11.29 15.22
C TRP A 41 3.89 11.34 15.51
N TRP A 42 4.77 11.10 14.54
CA TRP A 42 6.21 10.97 14.78
C TRP A 42 6.55 9.83 15.77
N SER A 43 5.85 8.71 15.65
CA SER A 43 6.18 7.42 16.28
C SER A 43 6.90 6.48 15.31
N GLY A 44 7.38 5.36 15.82
CA GLY A 44 8.22 4.38 15.15
C GLY A 44 9.69 4.55 15.52
N GLU A 45 10.51 3.54 15.22
CA GLU A 45 11.96 3.63 15.38
C GLU A 45 12.55 4.77 14.52
N PRO A 46 13.36 5.67 15.11
CA PRO A 46 14.08 6.69 14.36
C PRO A 46 15.13 6.10 13.44
N ASP A 47 15.26 6.69 12.25
CA ASP A 47 16.33 6.38 11.32
C ASP A 47 17.67 7.02 11.71
N GLU A 48 18.67 6.90 10.85
CA GLU A 48 20.02 7.47 11.07
C GLU A 48 20.05 9.00 11.22
N ASN A 49 18.99 9.70 10.80
CA ASN A 49 18.83 11.14 10.97
C ASN A 49 17.98 11.51 12.20
N GLY A 50 17.61 10.52 13.02
CA GLY A 50 16.77 10.69 14.19
C GLY A 50 15.29 10.93 13.86
N ILE A 51 14.86 10.65 12.63
CA ILE A 51 13.48 10.85 12.20
C ILE A 51 12.75 9.50 12.29
N PRO A 52 11.68 9.38 13.11
CA PRO A 52 10.84 8.18 13.16
C PRO A 52 10.31 7.82 11.78
N HIS A 53 10.32 6.53 11.42
CA HIS A 53 9.79 6.09 10.13
C HIS A 53 8.30 6.44 9.95
N THR A 54 7.56 6.56 11.07
CA THR A 54 6.23 7.17 11.16
C THR A 54 5.19 6.69 10.13
N THR A 55 5.29 5.43 9.73
CA THR A 55 4.29 4.78 8.87
C THR A 55 2.89 4.97 9.46
N MET A 56 1.93 5.38 8.65
CA MET A 56 0.53 5.56 9.05
C MET A 56 -0.12 4.22 9.40
N ALA A 57 -1.24 4.27 10.13
CA ALA A 57 -1.90 3.08 10.66
C ALA A 57 -2.45 2.13 9.58
N ASP A 58 -2.63 2.61 8.35
CA ASP A 58 -3.04 1.87 7.16
C ASP A 58 -1.85 1.30 6.34
N GLY A 59 -0.63 1.42 6.85
CA GLY A 59 0.60 0.91 6.24
C GLY A 59 1.25 1.82 5.20
N ALA A 60 0.62 2.92 4.81
CA ALA A 60 1.25 3.89 3.92
C ALA A 60 2.32 4.73 4.67
N PRO A 61 3.40 5.15 4.00
CA PRO A 61 4.37 6.07 4.59
C PRO A 61 3.72 7.44 4.86
N ASN A 62 4.31 8.22 5.76
CA ASN A 62 3.95 9.63 5.87
C ASN A 62 4.32 10.40 4.60
N GLY A 63 3.65 11.53 4.39
CA GLY A 63 3.86 12.31 3.19
C GLY A 63 2.89 13.47 3.07
N TYR A 64 2.72 13.93 1.84
CA TYR A 64 1.81 15.01 1.49
C TYR A 64 1.15 14.72 0.14
N SER A 65 0.02 15.37 -0.10
CA SER A 65 -0.66 15.33 -1.38
C SER A 65 -0.35 16.59 -2.18
N VAL A 66 -0.15 16.46 -3.48
CA VAL A 66 -0.18 17.57 -4.44
C VAL A 66 -1.46 17.45 -5.22
N ILE A 67 -2.28 18.51 -5.21
CA ILE A 67 -3.55 18.51 -5.95
C ILE A 67 -3.43 19.51 -7.08
N THR A 68 -3.56 19.02 -8.31
CA THR A 68 -3.54 19.83 -9.52
C THR A 68 -4.95 19.98 -10.05
N PHE A 69 -5.40 21.22 -10.21
CA PHE A 69 -6.69 21.55 -10.78
C PHE A 69 -6.51 22.03 -12.22
N ASP A 70 -7.28 21.42 -13.13
CA ASP A 70 -7.40 21.87 -14.51
C ASP A 70 -8.88 22.03 -14.85
N GLY A 71 -9.34 23.28 -14.84
CA GLY A 71 -10.74 23.64 -15.02
C GLY A 71 -11.65 22.94 -14.01
N GLN A 72 -12.45 22.00 -14.50
CA GLN A 72 -13.39 21.20 -13.68
C GLN A 72 -12.85 19.80 -13.36
N SER A 73 -11.55 19.58 -13.45
CA SER A 73 -10.90 18.32 -13.12
C SER A 73 -9.86 18.52 -12.01
N ALA A 74 -9.61 17.47 -11.22
CA ALA A 74 -8.53 17.48 -10.25
C ALA A 74 -7.80 16.14 -10.25
N VAL A 75 -6.47 16.21 -10.17
CA VAL A 75 -5.57 15.07 -9.97
C VAL A 75 -4.98 15.20 -8.57
N VAL A 76 -4.95 14.09 -7.85
CA VAL A 76 -4.40 14.01 -6.49
C VAL A 76 -3.21 13.08 -6.53
N ASP A 77 -2.03 13.62 -6.22
CA ASP A 77 -0.77 12.90 -6.19
C ASP A 77 -0.30 12.73 -4.77
N PHE A 78 -0.10 11.49 -4.35
CA PHE A 78 0.59 11.20 -3.11
C PHE A 78 2.11 11.30 -3.30
N LYS A 79 2.79 11.96 -2.35
CA LYS A 79 4.25 11.94 -2.27
C LYS A 79 4.69 11.50 -0.87
N ALA A 80 5.24 10.30 -0.81
CA ALA A 80 5.90 9.79 0.38
C ALA A 80 7.09 10.70 0.76
N ALA A 81 7.15 11.07 2.04
CA ALA A 81 8.23 11.88 2.57
C ALA A 81 9.56 11.16 2.37
N ARG A 82 10.58 11.90 1.90
CA ARG A 82 11.95 11.39 1.70
C ARG A 82 12.05 10.16 0.78
N ARG A 83 11.08 9.98 -0.11
CA ARG A 83 11.11 8.96 -1.17
C ARG A 83 10.97 9.60 -2.56
N PRO A 84 11.47 8.94 -3.60
CA PRO A 84 11.21 9.30 -4.99
C PRO A 84 9.69 9.46 -5.27
N ALA A 85 9.33 10.27 -6.26
CA ALA A 85 7.91 10.52 -6.58
C ALA A 85 7.19 9.30 -7.16
N ASP A 86 7.93 8.34 -7.74
CA ASP A 86 7.44 7.08 -8.27
C ASP A 86 7.30 5.98 -7.21
N TYR A 87 7.70 6.23 -5.97
CA TYR A 87 7.46 5.30 -4.85
C TYR A 87 6.00 5.38 -4.38
N GLN A 88 5.14 4.65 -5.09
CA GLN A 88 3.68 4.69 -4.91
C GLN A 88 3.09 3.42 -4.29
N MET A 89 3.90 2.39 -4.02
CA MET A 89 3.40 1.16 -3.41
C MET A 89 4.44 0.39 -2.61
N ASN A 90 3.95 -0.45 -1.70
CA ASN A 90 4.69 -1.54 -1.08
C ASN A 90 4.16 -2.89 -1.57
N VAL A 91 5.06 -3.81 -1.87
CA VAL A 91 4.73 -5.20 -2.19
C VAL A 91 5.21 -6.09 -1.05
N TYR A 92 4.28 -6.71 -0.34
CA TYR A 92 4.54 -7.62 0.76
C TYR A 92 4.26 -9.06 0.35
N ALA A 93 5.24 -9.92 0.61
CA ALA A 93 5.15 -11.36 0.48
C ALA A 93 6.16 -11.98 1.47
N PRO A 94 5.97 -13.24 1.91
CA PRO A 94 6.96 -13.94 2.71
C PRO A 94 8.34 -13.92 2.02
N GLU A 95 9.39 -13.67 2.79
CA GLU A 95 10.76 -13.65 2.26
C GLU A 95 11.18 -15.03 1.73
N VAL A 96 10.77 -16.08 2.44
CA VAL A 96 11.01 -17.47 2.09
C VAL A 96 9.67 -18.19 2.00
N VAL A 97 9.46 -18.94 0.91
CA VAL A 97 8.27 -19.75 0.66
C VAL A 97 8.74 -21.17 0.35
N SER A 98 8.15 -22.19 0.97
CA SER A 98 8.44 -23.57 0.55
C SER A 98 7.80 -23.86 -0.81
N ALA A 99 8.45 -24.67 -1.65
CA ALA A 99 7.91 -25.05 -2.95
C ALA A 99 6.47 -25.61 -2.85
N GLU A 100 6.18 -26.38 -1.80
CA GLU A 100 4.85 -26.94 -1.50
C GLU A 100 3.80 -25.88 -1.12
N ALA A 101 4.21 -24.71 -0.60
CA ALA A 101 3.31 -23.66 -0.13
C ALA A 101 3.11 -22.52 -1.13
N THR A 102 3.73 -22.59 -2.32
CA THR A 102 3.69 -21.51 -3.32
C THR A 102 2.27 -21.04 -3.65
N GLY A 103 1.33 -21.90 -4.05
CA GLY A 103 -0.06 -21.49 -4.34
C GLY A 103 -0.89 -21.00 -3.15
N SER A 104 -0.37 -21.16 -1.93
CA SER A 104 -1.03 -20.68 -0.70
C SER A 104 -0.41 -19.41 -0.15
N ALA A 105 0.78 -19.03 -0.62
CA ALA A 105 1.49 -17.86 -0.15
C ALA A 105 0.82 -16.58 -0.65
N GLU A 106 0.35 -15.77 0.29
CA GLU A 106 -0.33 -14.52 0.00
C GLU A 106 0.65 -13.42 -0.41
N VAL A 107 0.24 -12.62 -1.39
CA VAL A 107 0.92 -11.39 -1.81
C VAL A 107 -0.02 -10.24 -1.56
N TYR A 108 0.48 -9.22 -0.86
CA TYR A 108 -0.24 -7.98 -0.62
C TYR A 108 0.46 -6.82 -1.32
N VAL A 109 -0.33 -5.92 -1.88
CA VAL A 109 0.15 -4.68 -2.49
C VAL A 109 -0.60 -3.52 -1.87
N ASN A 110 0.12 -2.70 -1.12
CA ASN A 110 -0.41 -1.45 -0.59
C ASN A 110 -0.06 -0.33 -1.58
N VAL A 111 -1.03 0.11 -2.39
CA VAL A 111 -0.84 1.20 -3.37
C VAL A 111 -1.29 2.50 -2.71
N PHE A 112 -0.36 3.34 -2.32
CA PHE A 112 -0.64 4.52 -1.50
C PHE A 112 -1.62 5.46 -2.21
N GLY A 113 -2.75 5.78 -1.57
CA GLY A 113 -3.79 6.60 -2.19
C GLY A 113 -4.54 5.91 -3.34
N GLY A 114 -4.39 4.60 -3.52
CA GLY A 114 -5.20 3.84 -4.48
C GLY A 114 -6.69 3.88 -4.15
N SER A 115 -7.55 3.83 -5.17
CA SER A 115 -9.01 3.93 -5.03
C SER A 115 -9.72 2.66 -5.50
N ASP A 116 -11.04 2.65 -5.42
CA ASP A 116 -11.89 1.63 -6.07
C ASP A 116 -11.79 1.64 -7.61
N ARG A 117 -11.22 2.69 -8.20
CA ARG A 117 -10.94 2.82 -9.63
C ARG A 117 -9.53 2.38 -10.01
N SER A 118 -8.69 2.01 -9.04
CA SER A 118 -7.35 1.48 -9.30
C SER A 118 -7.41 0.01 -9.70
N THR A 119 -6.58 -0.37 -10.66
CA THR A 119 -6.30 -1.77 -11.00
C THR A 119 -4.90 -2.12 -10.51
N VAL A 120 -4.73 -3.31 -9.93
CA VAL A 120 -3.44 -3.83 -9.49
C VAL A 120 -3.26 -5.24 -10.01
N GLU A 121 -2.11 -5.51 -10.59
CA GLU A 121 -1.78 -6.80 -11.16
C GLU A 121 -0.34 -7.19 -10.79
N MET A 122 -0.08 -8.49 -10.72
CA MET A 122 1.26 -9.02 -10.48
C MET A 122 1.69 -10.02 -11.54
N CYS A 123 3.00 -10.18 -11.73
CA CYS A 123 3.60 -11.12 -12.66
C CYS A 123 4.95 -11.62 -12.10
N LEU A 124 5.23 -12.92 -12.22
CA LEU A 124 6.45 -13.55 -11.69
C LEU A 124 7.54 -13.85 -12.73
N SER A 125 7.19 -13.96 -14.01
CA SER A 125 8.14 -14.22 -15.11
C SER A 125 8.20 -13.02 -16.05
N GLU A 126 9.30 -12.81 -16.77
CA GLU A 126 9.48 -11.61 -17.60
C GLU A 126 8.40 -11.43 -18.67
N ASP A 127 8.01 -12.53 -19.32
CA ASP A 127 6.98 -12.60 -20.37
C ASP A 127 5.68 -13.27 -19.89
N GLY A 128 5.48 -13.34 -18.57
CA GLY A 128 4.31 -14.00 -17.98
C GLY A 128 3.01 -13.22 -18.12
N GLU A 129 1.91 -13.91 -17.87
CA GLU A 129 0.61 -13.28 -17.73
C GLU A 129 0.54 -12.45 -16.43
N TRP A 130 -0.16 -11.33 -16.52
CA TRP A 130 -0.45 -10.48 -15.37
C TRP A 130 -1.71 -10.99 -14.68
N THR A 131 -1.58 -11.32 -13.39
CA THR A 131 -2.69 -11.75 -12.56
C THR A 131 -3.26 -10.57 -11.80
N ARG A 132 -4.55 -10.28 -12.00
CA ARG A 132 -5.27 -9.23 -11.28
C ARG A 132 -5.41 -9.58 -9.79
N LEU A 133 -5.09 -8.60 -8.94
CA LEU A 133 -5.25 -8.70 -7.49
C LEU A 133 -6.63 -8.20 -7.06
N GLU A 134 -7.14 -8.75 -5.96
CA GLU A 134 -8.41 -8.35 -5.37
C GLU A 134 -8.19 -7.20 -4.39
N LYS A 135 -9.01 -6.15 -4.45
CA LYS A 135 -8.98 -5.07 -3.46
C LYS A 135 -9.60 -5.56 -2.15
N VAL A 136 -8.89 -5.41 -1.04
CA VAL A 136 -9.34 -5.86 0.29
C VAL A 136 -9.32 -4.73 1.31
N LEU A 137 -10.14 -4.85 2.36
CA LEU A 137 -10.14 -3.95 3.51
C LEU A 137 -9.62 -4.72 4.73
N GLU A 138 -8.29 -4.84 4.82
CA GLU A 138 -7.57 -5.57 5.86
C GLU A 138 -6.44 -4.69 6.43
N GLU A 139 -5.89 -5.04 7.59
CA GLU A 139 -4.68 -4.39 8.11
C GLU A 139 -3.48 -4.71 7.21
N ASP A 140 -2.61 -3.74 6.94
CA ASP A 140 -1.40 -3.99 6.13
C ASP A 140 -0.47 -4.97 6.88
N PRO A 141 -0.20 -6.17 6.34
CA PRO A 141 0.66 -7.15 7.00
C PRO A 141 2.09 -6.65 7.22
N TYR A 142 2.61 -5.76 6.36
CA TYR A 142 3.91 -5.12 6.59
C TYR A 142 3.88 -4.28 7.86
N TYR A 143 2.84 -3.46 8.06
CA TYR A 143 2.69 -2.62 9.24
C TYR A 143 2.54 -3.47 10.52
N VAL A 144 1.71 -4.52 10.46
CA VAL A 144 1.54 -5.49 11.56
C VAL A 144 2.88 -6.12 11.95
N GLU A 145 3.69 -6.54 10.96
CA GLU A 145 5.00 -7.15 11.20
C GLU A 145 6.03 -6.16 11.73
N VAL A 146 6.02 -4.90 11.27
CA VAL A 146 6.85 -3.83 11.87
C VAL A 146 6.49 -3.65 13.35
N LYS A 147 5.20 -3.50 13.66
CA LYS A 147 4.74 -3.38 15.06
C LYS A 147 5.16 -4.55 15.93
N ARG A 148 5.03 -5.76 15.43
CA ARG A 148 5.45 -6.98 16.15
C ARG A 148 6.94 -6.94 16.46
N ARG A 149 7.77 -6.52 15.49
CA ARG A 149 9.22 -6.37 15.67
C ARG A 149 9.56 -5.27 16.67
N GLU A 150 8.92 -4.12 16.59
CA GLU A 150 9.12 -3.01 17.54
C GLU A 150 8.75 -3.42 18.97
N ALA A 151 7.60 -4.09 19.15
CA ALA A 151 7.16 -4.56 20.46
C ALA A 151 8.08 -5.64 21.06
N ALA A 152 8.77 -6.41 20.22
CA ALA A 152 9.76 -7.39 20.66
C ALA A 152 11.16 -6.78 20.93
N SER A 153 11.41 -5.55 20.47
CA SER A 153 12.68 -4.85 20.67
C SER A 153 12.77 -4.28 22.09
N LYS A 154 13.90 -4.52 22.76
CA LYS A 154 14.21 -3.88 24.05
C LYS A 154 14.85 -2.51 23.91
N ASP A 155 15.29 -2.17 22.71
CA ASP A 155 16.11 -1.00 22.41
C ASP A 155 15.38 0.00 21.49
N LEU A 156 14.05 -0.05 21.42
CA LEU A 156 13.25 0.91 20.67
C LEU A 156 13.51 2.33 21.23
N LYS A 157 14.05 3.22 20.39
CA LYS A 157 14.37 4.60 20.77
C LYS A 157 13.17 5.53 20.59
N GLY A 158 12.30 5.19 19.65
CA GLY A 158 11.12 5.96 19.33
C GLY A 158 9.91 5.61 20.19
N ARG A 159 8.83 6.38 20.03
CA ARG A 159 7.52 5.99 20.56
C ARG A 159 6.97 4.85 19.73
N PRO A 160 6.32 3.83 20.32
CA PRO A 160 5.71 2.74 19.55
C PRO A 160 4.69 3.25 18.53
N LEU A 161 4.62 2.58 17.38
CA LEU A 161 3.56 2.76 16.40
C LEU A 161 2.15 2.56 16.99
N THR A 162 1.17 3.31 16.48
CA THR A 162 -0.24 3.17 16.87
C THR A 162 -0.87 1.88 16.39
N ASN A 163 -2.08 1.54 16.84
CA ASN A 163 -2.80 0.37 16.35
C ASN A 163 -3.02 0.42 14.84
N ALA A 164 -2.88 -0.75 14.21
CA ALA A 164 -3.16 -0.90 12.79
C ALA A 164 -4.63 -0.58 12.52
N LYS A 165 -4.89 -0.10 11.32
CA LYS A 165 -6.22 0.13 10.79
C LYS A 165 -6.32 -0.58 9.44
N ALA A 166 -7.53 -1.00 9.11
CA ALA A 166 -7.78 -1.55 7.79
C ALA A 166 -7.46 -0.50 6.72
N SER A 167 -6.73 -0.88 5.68
CA SER A 167 -6.31 0.00 4.60
C SER A 167 -7.34 0.00 3.47
N HIS A 168 -7.72 1.19 3.01
CA HIS A 168 -8.64 1.36 1.88
C HIS A 168 -7.96 1.21 0.51
N HIS A 169 -6.67 0.91 0.51
CA HIS A 169 -5.81 0.90 -0.66
C HIS A 169 -4.83 -0.28 -0.60
N LEU A 170 -5.38 -1.44 -0.22
CA LEU A 170 -4.69 -2.72 -0.16
C LEU A 170 -5.30 -3.70 -1.17
N TRP A 171 -4.43 -4.43 -1.85
CA TRP A 171 -4.78 -5.50 -2.78
C TRP A 171 -4.11 -6.79 -2.38
N LYS A 172 -4.77 -7.91 -2.66
CA LYS A 172 -4.38 -9.25 -2.23
C LYS A 172 -4.48 -10.24 -3.39
N GLY A 173 -3.52 -11.17 -3.43
CA GLY A 173 -3.57 -12.34 -4.28
C GLY A 173 -2.69 -13.45 -3.71
N ARG A 174 -2.44 -14.48 -4.51
CA ARG A 174 -1.58 -15.60 -4.15
C ARG A 174 -0.55 -15.85 -5.23
N LEU A 175 0.65 -16.27 -4.82
CA LEU A 175 1.65 -16.72 -5.77
C LEU A 175 1.09 -17.89 -6.62
N PRO A 176 1.52 -18.02 -7.87
CA PRO A 176 1.23 -19.23 -8.66
C PRO A 176 1.76 -20.49 -7.99
N ASP A 177 1.10 -21.61 -8.24
CA ASP A 177 1.59 -22.93 -7.85
C ASP A 177 2.85 -23.33 -8.62
N GLY A 178 3.67 -24.19 -8.01
CA GLY A 178 4.76 -24.87 -8.70
C GLY A 178 5.93 -23.97 -9.09
N ILE A 179 6.14 -22.85 -8.39
CA ILE A 179 7.30 -21.99 -8.61
C ILE A 179 8.58 -22.81 -8.29
N PRO A 180 9.58 -22.84 -9.20
CA PRO A 180 10.82 -23.58 -8.98
C PRO A 180 11.61 -23.09 -7.77
N VAL A 181 12.46 -23.95 -7.18
CA VAL A 181 13.41 -23.52 -6.14
C VAL A 181 14.37 -22.47 -6.69
N GLY A 182 14.60 -21.39 -5.93
CA GLY A 182 15.46 -20.29 -6.34
C GLY A 182 14.93 -18.92 -5.91
N GLU A 183 15.56 -17.86 -6.41
CA GLU A 183 15.11 -16.48 -6.20
C GLU A 183 14.16 -16.05 -7.31
N HIS A 184 13.04 -15.44 -6.94
CA HIS A 184 12.01 -14.99 -7.88
C HIS A 184 11.61 -13.56 -7.59
N ARG A 185 11.35 -12.80 -8.65
CA ARG A 185 10.90 -11.41 -8.55
C ARG A 185 9.41 -11.34 -8.85
N ILE A 186 8.62 -11.01 -7.84
CA ILE A 186 7.25 -10.55 -8.01
C ILE A 186 7.33 -9.14 -8.57
N ARG A 187 6.83 -8.93 -9.79
CA ARG A 187 6.62 -7.61 -10.40
C ARG A 187 5.17 -7.23 -10.22
N VAL A 188 4.92 -5.97 -9.91
CA VAL A 188 3.58 -5.44 -9.71
C VAL A 188 3.44 -4.18 -10.55
N ARG A 189 2.27 -4.02 -11.16
CA ARG A 189 1.86 -2.76 -11.77
C ARG A 189 0.52 -2.33 -11.17
N SER A 190 0.36 -1.03 -10.98
CA SER A 190 -0.92 -0.45 -10.64
C SER A 190 -1.25 0.65 -11.63
N GLU A 191 -2.44 0.58 -12.22
CA GLU A 191 -3.04 1.67 -12.98
C GLU A 191 -3.99 2.43 -12.06
N ASP A 192 -3.78 3.74 -11.93
CA ASP A 192 -4.62 4.61 -11.11
C ASP A 192 -5.87 5.10 -11.85
N GLN A 193 -6.72 5.84 -11.14
CA GLN A 193 -7.96 6.39 -11.69
C GLN A 193 -7.78 7.45 -12.79
N TYR A 194 -6.52 7.85 -13.07
CA TYR A 194 -6.14 8.81 -14.10
C TYR A 194 -5.43 8.12 -15.28
N GLY A 195 -5.33 6.79 -15.28
CA GLY A 195 -4.68 5.99 -16.34
C GLY A 195 -3.16 5.96 -16.24
N ARG A 196 -2.57 6.36 -15.10
CA ARG A 196 -1.12 6.35 -14.90
C ARG A 196 -0.69 5.01 -14.31
N VAL A 197 0.44 4.49 -14.77
CA VAL A 197 0.95 3.20 -14.34
C VAL A 197 2.17 3.37 -13.43
N PHE A 198 2.09 2.80 -12.24
CA PHE A 198 3.19 2.71 -11.28
C PHE A 198 3.66 1.26 -11.15
N HIS A 199 4.94 1.07 -10.84
CA HIS A 199 5.55 -0.25 -10.74
C HIS A 199 6.10 -0.48 -9.34
N GLY A 200 5.99 -1.71 -8.87
CA GLY A 200 6.57 -2.21 -7.64
C GLY A 200 7.19 -3.58 -7.85
N SER A 201 8.04 -4.03 -6.92
CA SER A 201 8.50 -5.40 -6.94
C SER A 201 8.97 -5.89 -5.58
N ARG A 202 8.90 -7.20 -5.38
CA ARG A 202 9.45 -7.90 -4.21
C ARG A 202 10.19 -9.16 -4.66
N ILE A 203 11.38 -9.39 -4.12
CA ILE A 203 12.10 -10.65 -4.28
C ILE A 203 11.66 -11.61 -3.18
N ILE A 204 11.44 -12.87 -3.55
CA ILE A 204 11.18 -14.00 -2.65
C ILE A 204 12.16 -15.12 -2.95
N ARG A 205 12.44 -15.96 -1.97
CA ARG A 205 13.19 -17.20 -2.15
C ARG A 205 12.25 -18.40 -2.01
N VAL A 206 12.24 -19.25 -3.01
CA VAL A 206 11.54 -20.54 -2.96
C VAL A 206 12.53 -21.62 -2.56
N GLU A 207 12.24 -22.34 -1.48
CA GLU A 207 13.09 -23.41 -0.97
C GLU A 207 12.44 -24.78 -1.19
N GLY A 208 13.28 -25.77 -1.51
CA GLY A 208 12.89 -27.17 -1.46
C GLY A 208 12.67 -27.63 -0.03
N LYS A 209 12.16 -28.85 0.14
CA LYS A 209 12.06 -29.47 1.46
C LYS A 209 13.46 -29.53 2.08
N ALA A 210 13.62 -29.04 3.31
CA ALA A 210 14.84 -29.27 4.06
C ALA A 210 15.07 -30.79 4.15
N PRO A 211 16.31 -31.27 3.97
CA PRO A 211 16.63 -32.70 4.01
C PRO A 211 16.28 -33.35 5.35
#